data_AF-A0A0S2W1I7-F1
#
_entry.id   AF-A0A0S2W1I7-F1
#
_cell.length_a   1.000
_cell.length_b   1.000
_cell.length_c   1.000
_cell.angle_alpha   90.00
_cell.angle_beta   90.00
_cell.angle_gamma   90.00
#
_symmetry.space_group_name_H-M   'P 1'
#
loop_
_entity.id
_entity.type
_entity.pdbx_description
1 polymer ?
#
loop_
_entity_poly.entity_id
_entity_poly.type
_entity_poly.pdbx_seq_one_letter_code
_entity_poly.pdbx_strand_id
1 'polypeptide(L)' 'MTEFLFWLYPAYIKSYLSTISKDDADALRFSLLNGSLCPAQKKDMEVVIRFYAAHSFLLELRTGIGLTGEITPETPELHS' A
#
# COMPACT_ATOMS: atom_id res chain seq x y z
N MET A 1 -0.68 -16.27 -6.35
CA MET A 1 -0.87 -15.79 -4.96
C MET A 1 -1.34 -16.97 -4.14
N THR A 2 -0.93 -17.10 -2.88
CA THR A 2 -1.46 -18.16 -1.99
C THR A 2 -2.91 -17.86 -1.61
N GLU A 3 -3.69 -18.88 -1.23
CA GLU A 3 -5.08 -18.72 -0.76
C GLU A 3 -5.19 -17.68 0.37
N PHE A 4 -4.21 -17.67 1.27
CA PHE A 4 -4.10 -16.67 2.33
C PHE A 4 -4.01 -15.23 1.78
N LEU A 5 -3.15 -14.96 0.81
CA LEU A 5 -3.03 -13.64 0.19
C LEU A 5 -4.26 -13.25 -0.63
N PHE A 6 -4.95 -14.23 -1.21
CA PHE A 6 -6.21 -13.99 -1.91
C PHE A 6 -7.30 -13.46 -0.97
N TRP A 7 -7.34 -13.93 0.28
CA TRP A 7 -8.24 -13.44 1.32
C TRP A 7 -7.74 -12.14 1.97
N LEU A 8 -6.45 -12.08 2.34
CA LEU A 8 -5.86 -10.97 3.10
C LEU A 8 -5.93 -9.64 2.33
N TYR A 9 -5.62 -9.67 1.03
CA TYR A 9 -5.56 -8.44 0.23
C TYR A 9 -6.89 -7.66 0.20
N PRO A 10 -8.02 -8.25 -0.24
CA PRO A 10 -9.29 -7.51 -0.28
C PRO A 10 -9.82 -7.17 1.11
N ALA A 11 -9.55 -7.99 2.14
CA ALA A 11 -10.09 -7.80 3.48
C ALA A 11 -9.37 -6.69 4.28
N TYR A 12 -8.05 -6.56 4.12
CA TYR A 12 -7.25 -5.66 4.97
C TYR A 12 -6.39 -4.70 4.16
N ILE A 13 -5.56 -5.22 3.25
CA ILE A 13 -4.55 -4.41 2.54
C ILE A 13 -5.21 -3.37 1.63
N LYS A 14 -6.23 -3.78 0.86
CA LYS A 14 -6.94 -2.86 -0.04
C LYS A 14 -7.64 -1.73 0.72
N SER A 15 -8.24 -2.04 1.87
CA SER A 15 -8.89 -1.04 2.72
C SER A 15 -7.87 -0.06 3.28
N TYR A 16 -6.74 -0.56 3.80
CA TYR A 16 -5.65 0.28 4.30
C TYR A 16 -5.06 1.19 3.21
N LEU A 17 -4.81 0.66 2.00
CA LEU A 17 -4.32 1.48 0.87
C LEU A 17 -5.27 2.63 0.49
N SER A 18 -6.56 2.52 0.82
CA SER A 18 -7.53 3.61 0.58
C SER A 18 -7.52 4.67 1.68
N THR A 19 -7.01 4.37 2.87
CA THR A 19 -6.91 5.33 3.99
C THR A 19 -5.61 6.12 3.95
N ILE A 20 -4.58 5.62 3.26
CA ILE A 20 -3.32 6.33 3.07
C ILE A 20 -3.55 7.54 2.16
N SER A 21 -3.24 8.73 2.67
CA SER A 21 -3.20 9.93 1.84
C SER A 21 -2.07 9.79 0.83
N LYS A 22 -2.40 9.96 -0.45
CA LYS A 22 -1.37 10.09 -1.49
C LYS A 22 -0.74 11.46 -1.34
N ASP A 23 0.57 11.55 -1.50
CA ASP A 23 1.20 12.86 -1.71
C ASP A 23 0.77 13.44 -3.08
N ASP A 24 1.03 14.72 -3.30
CA ASP A 24 0.62 15.41 -4.52
C ASP A 24 1.23 14.77 -5.79
N ALA A 25 2.45 14.24 -5.68
CA ALA A 25 3.14 13.62 -6.81
C ALA A 25 2.51 12.27 -7.16
N ASP A 26 2.13 11.48 -6.16
CA ASP A 26 1.42 10.22 -6.33
C ASP A 26 0.02 10.44 -6.84
N ALA A 27 -0.71 11.42 -6.31
CA ALA A 27 -2.03 11.80 -6.81
C ALA A 27 -1.98 12.15 -8.31
N LEU A 28 -0.98 12.92 -8.73
CA LEU A 28 -0.74 13.24 -10.15
C LEU A 28 -0.46 11.98 -10.97
N ARG A 29 0.45 11.11 -10.53
CA ARG A 29 0.81 9.85 -11.22
C ARG A 29 -0.41 8.95 -11.40
N PHE A 30 -1.22 8.77 -10.35
CA PHE A 30 -2.45 7.99 -10.41
C PHE A 30 -3.48 8.61 -11.36
N SER A 31 -3.61 9.94 -11.37
CA SER A 31 -4.50 10.64 -12.30
C SER A 31 -4.09 10.43 -13.76
N LEU A 32 -2.80 10.56 -14.07
CA LEU A 32 -2.24 10.33 -15.41
C LEU A 32 -2.47 8.89 -15.89
N LEU A 33 -2.22 7.90 -15.03
CA LEU A 33 -2.48 6.50 -15.35
C LEU A 33 -3.98 6.24 -15.57
N ASN A 34 -4.85 6.83 -14.75
CA ASN A 34 -6.29 6.69 -14.92
C ASN A 34 -6.83 7.34 -16.20
N GLY A 35 -6.21 8.42 -16.68
CA GLY A 35 -6.57 9.06 -17.94
C GLY A 35 -6.03 8.36 -19.19
N SER A 36 -4.88 7.69 -19.08
CA SER A 36 -4.18 7.08 -20.24
C SER A 36 -4.52 5.61 -20.47
N LEU A 37 -4.81 4.85 -19.42
CA LEU A 37 -5.06 3.41 -19.53
C LEU A 37 -6.49 3.10 -19.98
N CYS A 38 -6.62 2.16 -20.91
CA CYS A 38 -7.92 1.62 -21.30
C CYS A 38 -8.51 0.72 -20.18
N PRO A 39 -9.82 0.42 -20.22
CA PRO A 39 -10.46 -0.38 -19.17
C PRO A 39 -9.84 -1.76 -18.93
N ALA A 40 -9.29 -2.41 -19.97
CA ALA A 40 -8.58 -3.69 -19.81
C ALA A 40 -7.26 -3.50 -19.05
N GLN A 41 -6.46 -2.51 -19.45
CA GLN A 41 -5.20 -2.19 -18.79
C GLN A 41 -5.38 -1.74 -17.34
N LYS A 42 -6.50 -1.08 -17.01
CA LYS A 42 -6.84 -0.75 -15.62
C LYS A 42 -7.02 -2.00 -14.76
N LYS A 43 -7.67 -3.04 -15.29
CA LYS A 43 -7.80 -4.33 -14.60
C LYS A 43 -6.44 -5.00 -14.41
N ASP A 44 -5.60 -4.97 -15.43
CA ASP A 44 -4.23 -5.52 -15.34
C ASP A 44 -3.41 -4.75 -14.29
N MET A 45 -3.54 -3.41 -14.25
CA MET A 45 -2.90 -2.58 -13.24
C MET A 45 -3.36 -2.94 -11.82
N GLU A 46 -4.66 -3.17 -11.60
CA GLU A 46 -5.17 -3.63 -10.29
C GLU A 46 -4.58 -4.98 -9.88
N VAL A 47 -4.39 -5.90 -10.82
CA VAL A 47 -3.76 -7.20 -10.56
C VAL A 47 -2.30 -7.02 -10.13
N VAL A 48 -1.56 -6.14 -10.81
CA VAL A 48 -0.16 -5.84 -10.49
C VAL A 48 -0.03 -5.15 -9.13
N ILE A 49 -0.86 -4.14 -8.84
CA ILE A 49 -0.89 -3.47 -7.53
C ILE A 49 -1.18 -4.49 -6.42
N ARG A 50 -2.17 -5.37 -6.64
CA ARG A 50 -2.50 -6.44 -5.70
C ARG A 50 -1.33 -7.36 -5.43
N PHE A 51 -0.61 -7.76 -6.48
CA PHE A 51 0.57 -8.61 -6.35
C PHE A 51 1.63 -7.94 -5.48
N TYR A 52 2.04 -6.71 -5.81
CA TYR A 52 3.11 -6.04 -5.08
C TYR A 52 2.72 -5.68 -3.65
N ALA A 53 1.54 -5.11 -3.43
CA ALA A 53 1.09 -4.74 -2.08
C ALA A 53 1.06 -5.94 -1.13
N ALA A 54 0.56 -7.09 -1.59
CA ALA A 54 0.53 -8.31 -0.78
C ALA A 54 1.92 -8.85 -0.43
N HIS A 55 2.87 -8.81 -1.37
CA HIS A 55 4.23 -9.31 -1.12
C HIS A 55 5.06 -8.31 -0.31
N SER A 56 4.88 -7.00 -0.52
CA SER A 56 5.49 -5.97 0.32
C SER A 56 5.02 -6.09 1.77
N PHE A 57 3.72 -6.32 1.99
CA PHE A 57 3.20 -6.56 3.35
C PHE A 57 3.86 -7.79 4.01
N LEU A 58 3.97 -8.92 3.31
CA LEU A 58 4.67 -10.09 3.85
C LEU A 58 6.16 -9.83 4.10
N LEU A 59 6.80 -9.04 3.24
CA LEU A 59 8.20 -8.64 3.40
C LEU A 59 8.37 -7.75 4.64
N GLU A 60 7.47 -6.81 4.86
CA GLU A 60 7.42 -5.97 6.06
C GLU A 60 7.20 -6.79 7.33
N LEU A 61 6.27 -7.76 7.32
CA LEU A 61 6.08 -8.69 8.43
C LEU A 61 7.33 -9.52 8.73
N ARG A 62 8.02 -9.99 7.68
CA ARG A 62 9.25 -10.78 7.83
C ARG A 62 10.41 -9.96 8.39
N THR A 63 10.47 -8.68 8.05
CA THR A 63 11.59 -7.80 8.42
C THR A 63 11.32 -6.97 9.67
N GLY A 64 10.06 -6.83 10.08
CA GLY A 64 9.64 -5.99 11.21
C GLY A 64 9.70 -4.48 10.95
N ILE A 65 10.12 -4.06 9.75
CA ILE A 65 10.37 -2.65 9.40
C ILE A 65 9.05 -1.88 9.21
N GLY A 66 8.05 -2.50 8.58
CA GLY A 66 6.75 -1.86 8.37
C GLY A 66 5.92 -1.68 9.65
N LEU A 67 6.26 -2.40 10.72
CA LEU A 67 5.55 -2.33 12.01
C LEU A 67 6.14 -1.30 12.98
N THR A 68 7.37 -0.82 12.76
CA THR A 68 8.06 0.07 13.71
C THR A 68 7.70 1.54 13.52
N GLY A 69 7.31 1.94 12.30
CA GLY A 69 6.94 3.33 12.00
C GLY A 69 5.58 3.77 12.57
N GLU A 70 4.67 2.85 12.85
CA GLU A 70 3.31 3.15 13.32
C GLU A 70 3.18 3.11 14.86
N ILE A 71 4.19 2.59 15.57
CA ILE A 71 4.19 2.35 17.03
C ILE A 71 5.19 3.24 17.77
N THR A 72 5.82 4.23 17.13
CA THR A 72 6.65 5.19 17.87
C THR A 72 5.76 6.32 18.38
N PRO A 73 5.40 6.38 19.67
CA PRO A 73 4.89 7.62 20.24
C PRO A 73 6.01 8.64 20.15
N GLU A 74 5.70 9.79 19.54
CA GLU A 74 6.50 11.01 19.59
C GLU A 74 7.12 11.15 20.99
N THR A 75 8.42 10.87 21.13
CA THR A 75 9.10 11.04 22.40
C THR A 75 9.28 12.55 22.57
N PRO A 76 8.67 13.20 23.57
CA PRO A 76 8.82 14.64 23.72
C PRO A 76 10.28 14.94 24.00
N GLU A 77 10.87 15.78 23.15
CA GLU A 77 12.24 16.23 23.28
C GLU A 77 12.48 16.78 24.70
N LEU A 78 13.36 16.11 25.44
CA LEU A 78 13.94 16.64 26.67
C LEU A 78 14.85 17.81 26.28
N HIS A 79 14.26 19.00 26.24
CA HIS A 79 15.03 20.24 26.32
C HIS A 79 15.79 20.25 27.65
N SER A 80 17.12 20.14 27.56
CA SER A 80 18.07 20.58 28.60
C SER A 80 18.66 21.92 28.20
#